data_AF-A0A846PK31-F1
#
_entry.id   AF-A0A846PK31-F1
#
_cell.length_a   1.000
_cell.length_b   1.000
_cell.length_c   1.000
_cell.angle_alpha   90.00
_cell.angle_beta   90.00
_cell.angle_gamma   90.00
#
_symmetry.space_group_name_H-M   'P 1'
#
loop_
_entity.id
_entity.type
_entity.pdbx_description
1 polymer ?
#
loop_
_entity_poly.entity_id
_entity_poly.type
_entity_poly.pdbx_seq_one_letter_code
_entity_poly.pdbx_strand_id
1 'polypeptide(L)' 'MPRKRSIIAAAPMAEILKHAGAERVSEAAAQALARVIKELTFDIAKDAVRFARHAGRKTVKREDIELARKNY' A
#
# COMPACT_ATOMS: atom_id res chain seq x y z
N MET A 1 2.02 -16.31 19.89
CA MET A 1 1.52 -15.13 19.13
C MET A 1 1.52 -15.46 17.65
N PRO A 2 0.41 -15.32 16.92
CA PRO A 2 0.40 -15.56 15.48
C PRO A 2 1.37 -14.58 14.81
N ARG A 3 2.23 -15.08 13.91
CA ARG A 3 3.13 -14.24 13.11
C ARG A 3 2.28 -13.16 12.43
N LYS A 4 2.57 -11.88 12.67
CA LYS A 4 2.01 -10.75 11.88
C LYS A 4 2.40 -11.02 10.43
N ARG A 5 1.51 -11.65 9.64
CA ARG A 5 1.73 -11.80 8.19
C ARG A 5 1.79 -10.39 7.63
N SER A 6 2.94 -10.03 7.07
CA SER A 6 3.03 -8.79 6.30
C SER A 6 2.17 -8.96 5.05
N ILE A 7 1.22 -8.05 4.84
CA ILE A 7 0.34 -8.06 3.67
C ILE A 7 1.16 -7.72 2.40
N ILE A 8 2.26 -6.98 2.57
CA ILE A 8 3.19 -6.58 1.51
C ILE A 8 4.51 -7.33 1.69
N ALA A 9 4.96 -8.02 0.64
CA ALA A 9 6.22 -8.74 0.61
C ALA A 9 7.41 -7.79 0.41
N ALA A 10 8.58 -8.13 0.97
CA ALA A 10 9.79 -7.31 0.84
C ALA A 10 10.43 -7.38 -0.55
N ALA A 11 10.36 -8.53 -1.25
CA ALA A 11 11.04 -8.70 -2.53
C ALA A 11 10.62 -7.67 -3.61
N PRO A 12 9.32 -7.40 -3.84
CA PRO A 12 8.91 -6.34 -4.77
C PRO A 12 9.38 -4.94 -4.35
N MET A 13 9.53 -4.69 -3.04
CA MET A 13 10.03 -3.39 -2.55
C MET A 13 11.49 -3.19 -2.92
N ALA A 14 12.28 -4.26 -2.87
CA ALA A 14 13.66 -4.21 -3.34
C ALA A 14 13.74 -3.93 -4.84
N GLU A 15 12.83 -4.49 -5.65
CA GLU A 15 12.75 -4.18 -7.08
C GLU A 15 12.35 -2.73 -7.35
N ILE A 16 11.33 -2.21 -6.65
CA ILE A 16 10.94 -0.79 -6.74
C ILE A 16 12.13 0.12 -6.43
N LEU A 17 12.89 -0.17 -5.37
CA LEU A 17 14.08 0.60 -5.01
C LEU A 17 15.17 0.54 -6.08
N LYS A 18 15.39 -0.62 -6.70
CA LYS A 18 16.33 -0.76 -7.83
C LYS A 18 15.88 0.02 -9.06
N HIS A 19 14.60 -0.08 -9.41
CA HIS A 19 14.01 0.71 -10.50
C HIS A 19 14.05 2.21 -10.23
N ALA A 20 14.03 2.63 -8.96
CA ALA A 20 14.24 4.01 -8.54
C ALA A 20 15.72 4.45 -8.56
N GLY A 21 16.66 3.56 -8.93
CA GLY A 21 18.08 3.88 -9.12
C GLY A 21 19.02 3.33 -8.05
N ALA A 22 18.53 2.54 -7.08
CA ALA A 22 19.42 1.91 -6.10
C ALA A 22 20.21 0.76 -6.74
N GLU A 23 21.54 0.84 -6.74
CA GLU A 23 22.41 -0.23 -7.24
C GLU A 23 22.32 -1.50 -6.36
N ARG A 24 22.25 -1.31 -5.03
CA ARG A 24 22.15 -2.37 -4.03
C ARG A 24 21.07 -2.03 -3.01
N VAL A 25 20.33 -3.05 -2.57
CA VAL A 25 19.25 -2.90 -1.59
C VAL A 25 19.40 -3.98 -0.53
N SER A 26 19.42 -3.58 0.74
CA SER A 26 19.42 -4.53 1.86
C SER A 26 18.01 -5.06 2.11
N GLU A 27 17.91 -6.26 2.68
CA GLU A 27 16.61 -6.82 3.08
C GLU A 27 15.88 -5.88 4.06
N ALA A 28 16.61 -5.27 5.00
CA ALA A 28 16.06 -4.33 5.96
C ALA A 28 15.44 -3.08 5.29
N ALA A 29 16.10 -2.53 4.26
CA ALA A 29 15.55 -1.41 3.50
C ALA A 29 14.26 -1.80 2.76
N ALA A 30 14.24 -2.97 2.15
CA ALA A 30 13.06 -3.50 1.48
C ALA A 30 11.89 -3.76 2.45
N GLN A 31 12.17 -4.28 3.65
CA GLN A 31 11.20 -4.44 4.71
C GLN A 31 10.70 -3.10 5.25
N ALA A 32 11.57 -2.09 5.36
CA ALA A 32 11.19 -0.75 5.80
C ALA A 32 10.22 -0.10 4.80
N LEU A 33 10.53 -0.16 3.50
CA LEU A 33 9.63 0.33 2.45
C LEU A 33 8.30 -0.43 2.45
N ALA A 34 8.31 -1.76 2.66
CA ALA A 34 7.08 -2.54 2.78
C ALA A 34 6.16 -2.03 3.90
N ARG A 35 6.74 -1.61 5.03
CA ARG A 35 5.97 -1.04 6.17
C ARG A 35 5.38 0.31 5.81
N VAL A 36 6.17 1.20 5.21
CA VAL A 36 5.71 2.54 4.80
C VAL A 36 4.57 2.44 3.79
N ILE A 37 4.72 1.63 2.74
CA ILE A 37 3.66 1.44 1.74
C ILE A 37 2.41 0.84 2.39
N LYS A 38 2.58 -0.10 3.32
CA LYS A 38 1.45 -0.70 4.02
C LYS A 38 0.64 0.34 4.79
N GLU A 39 1.30 1.23 5.52
CA GLU A 39 0.62 2.29 6.28
C GLU A 39 -0.15 3.23 5.34
N LEU A 40 0.52 3.75 4.30
CA LEU A 40 -0.10 4.63 3.31
C LEU A 40 -1.29 3.98 2.60
N THR A 41 -1.12 2.75 2.12
CA THR A 41 -2.18 2.03 1.40
C THR A 41 -3.35 1.66 2.28
N PHE A 42 -3.14 1.45 3.58
CA PHE A 42 -4.22 1.13 4.51
C PHE A 42 -5.15 2.32 4.73
N ASP A 43 -4.61 3.54 4.79
CA ASP A 43 -5.41 4.75 4.94
C ASP A 43 -6.16 5.10 3.65
N ILE A 44 -5.51 4.97 2.48
CA ILE A 44 -6.19 5.06 1.17
C ILE A 44 -7.33 4.02 1.06
N ALA A 45 -7.09 2.78 1.49
CA ALA A 45 -8.09 1.72 1.43
C ALA A 45 -9.30 2.00 2.33
N LYS A 46 -9.09 2.54 3.53
CA LYS A 46 -10.19 2.98 4.41
C LYS A 46 -11.04 4.05 3.73
N ASP A 47 -10.40 5.02 3.08
CA ASP A 47 -11.09 6.11 2.39
C ASP A 47 -11.88 5.62 1.19
N ALA A 48 -11.31 4.74 0.38
CA ALA A 48 -12.01 4.13 -0.74
C ALA A 48 -13.24 3.32 -0.28
N VAL A 49 -13.13 2.59 0.84
CA VAL A 49 -14.28 1.90 1.45
C VAL A 49 -15.33 2.91 1.94
N ARG A 50 -14.92 4.02 2.56
CA ARG A 50 -15.84 5.09 2.97
C ARG A 50 -16.57 5.69 1.77
N PHE A 51 -15.89 5.97 0.68
CA PHE A 51 -16.50 6.55 -0.53
C PHE A 51 -17.47 5.58 -1.21
N ALA A 52 -17.11 4.31 -1.35
CA ALA A 52 -18.01 3.29 -1.88
C ALA A 52 -19.30 3.21 -1.04
N ARG A 53 -19.17 3.23 0.30
CA ARG A 53 -20.31 3.23 1.23
C ARG A 53 -21.18 4.48 1.11
N HIS A 54 -20.60 5.67 1.00
CA HIS A 54 -21.35 6.92 0.80
C HIS A 54 -22.12 6.91 -0.52
N ALA A 55 -21.59 6.26 -1.55
CA ALA A 55 -22.26 6.04 -2.83
C ALA A 55 -23.28 4.87 -2.78
N GLY A 56 -23.60 4.31 -1.61
CA GLY A 56 -24.55 3.20 -1.45
C GLY A 56 -24.05 1.84 -1.95
N ARG A 57 -22.76 1.72 -2.29
CA ARG A 57 -22.15 0.49 -2.83
C ARG A 57 -21.42 -0.29 -1.74
N LYS A 58 -21.50 -1.62 -1.81
CA LYS A 58 -20.65 -2.54 -1.01
C LYS A 58 -19.34 -2.86 -1.72
N THR A 59 -19.34 -2.79 -3.06
CA THR A 59 -18.16 -3.05 -3.89
C THR A 59 -17.37 -1.75 -4.08
N VAL A 60 -16.09 -1.78 -3.68
CA VAL A 60 -15.12 -0.72 -3.97
C VAL A 60 -14.75 -0.78 -5.45
N LYS A 61 -14.83 0.35 -6.14
CA LYS A 61 -14.48 0.52 -7.55
C LYS A 61 -13.20 1.33 -7.68
N ARG A 62 -12.63 1.33 -8.89
CA ARG A 62 -11.45 2.12 -9.25
C ARG A 62 -11.60 3.60 -8.88
N GLU A 63 -12.76 4.19 -9.17
CA GLU A 63 -13.07 5.60 -8.88
C GLU A 63 -12.93 5.94 -7.39
N ASP A 64 -13.25 5.00 -6.49
CA ASP A 64 -13.11 5.22 -5.04
C ASP A 64 -11.63 5.27 -4.63
N ILE A 65 -10.77 4.48 -5.28
CA ILE A 65 -9.32 4.48 -5.06
C ILE A 65 -8.70 5.77 -5.57
N GLU A 66 -9.06 6.18 -6.80
CA GLU A 66 -8.57 7.44 -7.38
C GLU A 66 -9.00 8.66 -6.56
N LEU A 67 -10.23 8.64 -6.03
CA LEU A 67 -10.71 9.70 -5.14
C LEU A 67 -9.94 9.70 -3.81
N ALA A 68 -9.67 8.52 -3.23
CA ALA A 68 -8.93 8.38 -1.98
C ALA A 68 -7.46 8.80 -2.09
N ARG A 69 -6.82 8.59 -3.24
CA ARG A 69 -5.42 8.96 -3.44
C ARG A 69 -5.20 10.47 -3.56
N LYS A 70 -6.21 11.29 -3.88
CA LYS A 70 -6.02 12.74 -4.16
C LYS A 70 -5.32 13.54 -3.05
N ASN A 71 -5.26 13.01 -1.83
CA ASN A 71 -4.67 13.67 -0.67
C ASN A 71 -3.33 13.05 -0.21
N TYR A 72 -2.73 12.13 -1.00
CA TYR A 72 -1.46 11.45 -0.72
C TYR A 72 -0.52 11.56 -1.92
#